data_AF-A0A1G9T226-F1
#
_entry.id   AF-A0A1G9T226-F1
#
_cell.length_a   1.000
_cell.length_b   1.000
_cell.length_c   1.000
_cell.angle_alpha   90.00
_cell.angle_beta   90.00
_cell.angle_gamma   90.00
#
_symmetry.space_group_name_H-M   'P 1'
#
loop_
_entity.id
_entity.type
_entity.pdbx_description
1 polymer ?
#
loop_
_entity_poly.entity_id
_entity_poly.type
_entity_poly.pdbx_seq_one_letter_code
_entity_poly.pdbx_strand_id
1 'polypeptide(L)'
;MQAETLHREAAFLSNQLHTFAADDLEGVRPVIAQIIEKRMAWKAVRQNIDYYRKFGRLPDEPTPKKGVSETVSVGGNLAELQVELSRLNVNVTKYEKKLREQPDHKKASAWETELEKMKALKRELQEQIVKAKYARQQ
;
A
#
# COMPACT_ATOMS: atom_id res chain seq x y z
N MET A 1 -18.44 16.04 8.73
CA MET A 1 -18.22 14.71 8.12
C MET A 1 -16.96 14.10 8.71
N GLN A 2 -17.08 13.06 9.55
CA GLN A 2 -15.95 12.45 10.30
C GLN A 2 -14.72 12.11 9.44
N ALA A 3 -14.93 11.70 8.18
CA ALA A 3 -13.84 11.45 7.24
C ALA A 3 -13.00 12.72 6.93
N GLU A 4 -13.63 13.89 6.76
CA GLU A 4 -12.90 15.12 6.46
C GLU A 4 -12.04 15.56 7.65
N THR A 5 -12.55 15.38 8.87
CA THR A 5 -11.81 15.66 10.11
C THR A 5 -10.57 14.76 10.21
N LEU A 6 -10.73 13.44 10.06
CA LEU A 6 -9.62 12.49 10.09
C LEU A 6 -8.57 12.78 9.00
N HIS A 7 -9.01 13.19 7.81
CA HIS A 7 -8.10 13.55 6.73
C HIS A 7 -7.30 14.81 7.04
N ARG A 8 -7.96 15.86 7.57
CA ARG A 8 -7.31 17.12 7.96
C ARG A 8 -6.32 16.91 9.10
N GLU A 9 -6.68 16.13 10.12
CA GLU A 9 -5.78 15.84 11.25
C GLU A 9 -4.56 15.04 10.81
N ALA A 10 -4.72 14.03 9.95
CA ALA A 10 -3.58 13.29 9.39
C ALA A 10 -2.66 14.19 8.54
N ALA A 11 -3.24 15.13 7.78
CA ALA A 11 -2.48 16.10 7.01
C ALA A 11 -1.72 17.09 7.91
N PHE A 12 -2.34 17.54 9.00
CA PHE A 12 -1.70 18.41 9.98
C PHE A 12 -0.49 17.75 10.64
N LEU A 13 -0.64 16.51 11.12
CA LEU A 13 0.46 15.73 11.69
C LEU A 13 1.55 15.46 10.65
N SER A 14 1.17 15.15 9.41
CA SER A 14 2.13 14.95 8.31
C SER A 14 2.92 16.22 8.00
N ASN A 15 2.29 17.39 8.13
CA ASN A 15 3.00 18.64 8.03
C ASN A 15 3.95 18.79 9.20
N GLN A 16 3.56 18.49 10.45
CA GLN A 16 4.49 18.59 11.59
C GLN A 16 5.76 17.74 11.45
N LEU A 17 5.78 16.69 10.64
CA LEU A 17 7.00 15.89 10.42
C LEU A 17 8.20 16.72 9.91
N HIS A 18 7.99 17.83 9.20
CA HIS A 18 9.11 18.67 8.71
C HIS A 18 9.79 19.50 9.81
N THR A 19 9.18 19.61 10.99
CA THR A 19 9.73 20.41 12.11
C THR A 19 10.69 19.62 12.98
N PHE A 20 10.78 18.30 12.79
CA PHE A 20 11.71 17.44 13.50
C PHE A 20 13.09 17.50 12.85
N ALA A 21 14.14 17.36 13.66
CA ALA A 21 15.50 17.21 13.15
C ALA A 21 15.64 15.89 12.38
N ALA A 22 16.56 15.85 11.41
CA ALA A 22 16.71 14.70 10.52
C ALA A 22 17.12 13.40 11.24
N ASP A 23 17.71 13.50 12.42
CA ASP A 23 18.18 12.43 13.29
C ASP A 23 17.25 12.13 14.49
N ASP A 24 16.18 12.92 14.68
CA ASP A 24 15.21 12.72 15.77
C ASP A 24 14.19 11.62 15.44
N LEU A 25 14.69 10.39 15.32
CA LEU A 25 13.89 9.21 15.05
C LEU A 25 12.93 8.88 16.20
N GLU A 26 13.28 9.23 17.44
CA GLU A 26 12.46 8.93 18.62
C GLU A 26 11.24 9.86 18.71
N GLY A 27 11.40 11.16 18.42
CA GLY A 27 10.31 12.13 18.37
C GLY A 27 9.37 11.93 17.18
N VAL A 28 9.90 11.49 16.04
CA VAL A 28 9.12 11.28 14.80
C VAL A 28 8.22 10.04 14.85
N ARG A 29 8.69 8.95 15.47
CA ARG A 29 7.96 7.66 15.56
C ARG A 29 6.51 7.77 16.06
N PRO A 30 6.23 8.41 17.22
CA PRO A 30 4.85 8.51 17.72
C PRO A 30 3.96 9.35 16.79
N VAL A 31 4.50 10.37 16.12
CA VAL A 31 3.74 11.19 15.16
C VAL A 31 3.39 10.37 13.91
N ILE A 32 4.33 9.57 13.39
CA ILE A 32 4.06 8.65 12.28
C ILE A 32 2.99 7.63 12.66
N ALA A 33 3.05 7.05 13.86
CA ALA A 33 2.05 6.10 14.33
C ALA A 33 0.64 6.72 14.34
N GLN A 34 0.50 7.94 14.84
CA GLN A 34 -0.77 8.69 14.84
C GLN A 34 -1.25 9.00 13.41
N ILE A 35 -0.35 9.35 12.48
CA ILE A 35 -0.71 9.57 11.07
C ILE A 35 -1.28 8.29 10.46
N ILE A 36 -0.64 7.15 10.70
CA ILE A 36 -1.07 5.86 10.18
C ILE A 36 -2.46 5.50 10.74
N GLU A 37 -2.65 5.62 12.05
CA GLU A 37 -3.93 5.35 12.72
C GLU A 37 -5.06 6.20 12.13
N LYS A 38 -4.87 7.52 12.03
CA LYS A 38 -5.88 8.43 11.47
C LYS A 38 -6.18 8.16 10.01
N ARG A 39 -5.17 7.80 9.20
CA ARG A 39 -5.37 7.41 7.79
C ARG A 39 -6.12 6.09 7.66
N MET A 40 -5.88 5.13 8.54
CA MET A 40 -6.60 3.86 8.58
C MET A 40 -8.07 4.09 8.95
N ALA A 41 -8.34 4.88 9.99
CA ALA A 41 -9.69 5.28 10.37
C ALA A 41 -10.40 6.02 9.23
N TRP A 42 -9.74 6.98 8.59
CA TRP A 42 -10.28 7.69 7.44
C TRP A 42 -10.69 6.75 6.31
N LYS A 43 -9.82 5.80 5.97
CA LYS A 43 -10.06 4.81 4.92
C LYS A 43 -11.27 3.92 5.24
N ALA A 44 -11.42 3.50 6.49
CA ALA A 44 -12.56 2.72 6.95
C ALA A 44 -13.88 3.50 6.77
N VAL A 45 -13.91 4.76 7.21
CA VAL A 45 -15.11 5.62 7.04
C VAL A 45 -15.43 5.81 5.55
N ARG A 46 -14.42 6.10 4.71
CA ARG A 46 -14.58 6.23 3.25
C ARG A 46 -15.15 4.95 2.63
N GLN A 47 -14.67 3.79 3.06
CA GLN A 47 -15.18 2.50 2.59
C GLN A 47 -16.65 2.28 2.96
N ASN A 48 -17.04 2.60 4.18
CA ASN A 48 -18.44 2.48 4.60
C ASN A 48 -19.35 3.41 3.80
N ILE A 49 -18.89 4.64 3.53
CA ILE A 49 -19.61 5.59 2.66
C ILE A 49 -19.75 5.03 1.25
N ASP A 50 -18.66 4.53 0.66
CA ASP A 50 -18.66 3.97 -0.70
C ASP A 50 -19.53 2.71 -0.79
N TYR A 51 -19.54 1.87 0.24
CA TYR A 51 -20.40 0.69 0.34
C TYR A 51 -21.87 1.09 0.43
N TYR A 52 -22.21 2.02 1.33
CA TYR A 52 -23.57 2.52 1.48
C TYR A 52 -24.09 3.14 0.18
N ARG A 53 -23.26 3.93 -0.52
CA ARG A 53 -23.62 4.50 -1.83
C ARG A 53 -23.92 3.43 -2.89
N LYS A 54 -23.26 2.27 -2.83
CA LYS A 54 -23.43 1.19 -3.81
C LYS A 54 -24.58 0.25 -3.49
N PHE A 55 -24.82 -0.02 -2.21
CA PHE A 55 -25.73 -1.09 -1.78
C PHE A 55 -26.92 -0.58 -0.96
N GLY A 56 -26.98 0.71 -0.62
CA GLY A 56 -28.06 1.32 0.16
C GLY A 56 -28.11 0.88 1.64
N ARG A 57 -27.15 0.07 2.08
CA ARG A 57 -27.03 -0.45 3.45
C ARG A 57 -25.59 -0.40 3.94
N LEU A 58 -25.39 -0.40 5.25
CA LEU A 58 -24.06 -0.56 5.84
C LEU A 58 -23.64 -2.04 5.76
N PRO A 59 -22.33 -2.35 5.70
CA PRO A 59 -21.86 -3.73 5.71
C PRO A 59 -22.16 -4.40 7.06
N ASP A 60 -22.62 -5.66 7.04
CA ASP A 60 -23.05 -6.41 8.22
C ASP A 60 -21.91 -6.77 9.18
N GLU A 61 -20.67 -6.75 8.69
CA GLU A 61 -19.45 -6.83 9.50
C GLU A 61 -18.48 -5.70 9.10
N PRO A 62 -17.77 -5.09 10.06
CA PRO A 62 -16.59 -4.32 9.74
C PRO A 62 -15.59 -5.30 9.15
N THR A 63 -15.52 -5.38 7.83
CA THR A 63 -14.46 -6.13 7.17
C THR A 63 -13.23 -5.22 7.19
N PRO A 64 -12.24 -5.42 8.09
CA PRO A 64 -10.96 -4.79 7.89
C PRO A 64 -10.42 -5.41 6.60
N LYS A 65 -10.56 -4.72 5.47
CA LYS A 65 -9.69 -5.01 4.33
C LYS A 65 -8.29 -4.68 4.82
N LYS A 66 -7.55 -5.72 5.23
CA LYS A 66 -6.16 -5.66 5.68
C LYS A 66 -5.46 -4.55 4.92
N GLY A 67 -5.21 -3.46 5.63
CA GLY A 67 -4.55 -2.30 5.10
C GLY A 67 -3.20 -2.74 4.56
N VAL A 68 -2.83 -2.20 3.41
CA VAL A 68 -1.48 -2.26 2.87
C VAL A 68 -0.58 -1.50 3.85
N SER A 69 -0.20 -2.12 4.97
CA SER A 69 0.85 -1.71 5.90
C SER A 69 0.92 -2.73 7.06
N GLU A 70 1.15 -3.99 6.74
CA GLU A 70 1.85 -4.88 7.67
C GLU A 70 3.24 -5.08 7.06
N THR A 71 4.23 -4.82 7.90
CA THR A 71 5.66 -5.04 7.72
C THR A 71 5.94 -6.30 6.91
N VAL A 72 6.89 -6.20 5.98
CA VAL A 72 7.42 -7.31 5.20
C VAL A 72 7.97 -8.36 6.17
N SER A 73 7.16 -9.37 6.48
CA SER A 73 7.62 -10.64 7.02
C SER A 73 7.88 -11.53 5.80
N VAL A 74 9.15 -11.76 5.49
CA VAL A 74 9.54 -12.78 4.51
C VAL A 74 9.37 -14.12 5.23
N GLY A 75 8.14 -14.65 5.21
CA GLY A 75 7.75 -15.72 6.12
C GLY A 75 6.45 -16.47 5.76
N GLY A 76 6.37 -17.00 4.54
CA GLY A 76 5.84 -18.37 4.37
C GLY A 76 4.33 -18.63 4.37
N ASN A 77 3.49 -17.82 3.71
CA ASN A 77 2.12 -18.26 3.36
C ASN A 77 1.71 -17.86 1.93
N LEU A 78 1.01 -18.75 1.21
CA LEU A 78 0.50 -18.55 -0.15
C LEU A 78 -0.31 -17.24 -0.30
N ALA A 79 -1.08 -16.88 0.73
CA ALA A 79 -1.86 -15.66 0.75
C ALA A 79 -0.97 -14.39 0.77
N GLU A 80 0.18 -14.44 1.45
CA GLU A 80 1.13 -13.32 1.50
C GLU A 80 1.82 -13.13 0.15
N LEU A 81 2.26 -14.23 -0.47
CA LEU A 81 2.83 -14.21 -1.83
C LEU A 81 1.84 -13.63 -2.85
N GLN A 82 0.55 -13.97 -2.74
CA GLN A 82 -0.50 -13.42 -3.62
C GLN A 82 -0.73 -11.92 -3.40
N VAL A 83 -0.70 -11.46 -2.14
CA VAL A 83 -0.80 -10.04 -1.81
C VAL A 83 0.40 -9.27 -2.35
N GLU A 84 1.60 -9.83 -2.21
CA GLU A 84 2.83 -9.22 -2.73
C GLU A 84 2.80 -9.13 -4.26
N LEU A 85 2.40 -10.20 -4.95
CA LEU A 85 2.20 -10.19 -6.40
C LEU A 85 1.20 -9.11 -6.84
N SER A 86 0.11 -8.94 -6.09
CA SER A 86 -0.90 -7.91 -6.37
C SER A 86 -0.33 -6.49 -6.22
N ARG A 87 0.43 -6.23 -5.14
CA ARG A 87 1.11 -4.94 -4.93
C ARG A 87 2.11 -4.64 -6.06
N LEU A 88 2.88 -5.66 -6.45
CA LEU A 88 3.88 -5.55 -7.50
C LEU A 88 3.23 -5.24 -8.85
N ASN A 89 2.08 -5.86 -9.18
CA ASN A 89 1.31 -5.55 -10.39
C ASN A 89 0.87 -4.09 -10.45
N VAL A 90 0.38 -3.54 -9.33
CA VAL A 90 -0.02 -2.11 -9.27
C VAL A 90 1.18 -1.19 -9.50
N ASN A 91 2.33 -1.53 -8.91
CA ASN A 91 3.55 -0.75 -9.09
C ASN A 91 4.06 -0.83 -10.54
N VAL A 92 4.09 -2.01 -11.15
CA VAL A 92 4.45 -2.21 -12.56
C VAL A 92 3.59 -1.32 -13.46
N THR A 93 2.26 -1.38 -13.33
CA THR A 93 1.35 -0.54 -14.12
C THR A 93 1.60 0.95 -13.92
N LYS A 94 1.93 1.38 -12.70
CA LYS A 94 2.25 2.77 -12.38
C LYS A 94 3.53 3.23 -13.08
N TYR A 95 4.58 2.42 -13.07
CA TYR A 95 5.85 2.74 -13.71
C TYR A 95 5.76 2.69 -15.24
N GLU A 96 5.03 1.72 -15.80
CA GLU A 96 4.71 1.69 -17.23
C GLU A 96 3.95 2.93 -17.67
N LYS A 97 2.96 3.37 -16.88
CA LYS A 97 2.23 4.61 -17.15
C LYS A 97 3.14 5.83 -17.10
N LYS A 98 4.02 5.94 -16.11
CA LYS A 98 4.98 7.05 -16.01
C LYS A 98 5.91 7.13 -17.22
N LEU A 99 6.41 5.99 -17.70
CA LEU A 99 7.28 5.93 -18.87
C LEU A 99 6.52 6.26 -20.16
N ARG A 100 5.25 5.86 -20.26
CA ARG A 100 4.40 6.20 -21.41
C ARG A 100 4.05 7.69 -21.45
N GLU A 101 3.73 8.28 -20.31
CA GLU A 101 3.30 9.69 -20.23
C GLU A 101 4.49 10.65 -20.25
N GLN A 102 5.67 10.23 -19.78
CA GLN A 102 6.86 11.06 -19.67
C GLN A 102 8.12 10.28 -20.07
N PRO A 103 8.29 9.96 -21.37
CA PRO A 103 9.44 9.19 -21.85
C PRO A 103 10.77 9.94 -21.69
N ASP A 104 10.77 11.27 -21.88
CA ASP A 104 11.99 12.10 -21.82
C ASP A 104 12.31 12.65 -20.43
N HIS A 105 11.64 12.15 -19.39
CA HIS A 105 11.88 12.62 -18.04
C HIS A 105 13.31 12.26 -17.59
N LYS A 106 13.99 13.14 -16.86
CA LYS A 106 15.37 12.91 -16.34
C LYS A 106 15.53 11.61 -15.53
N LYS A 107 14.42 11.09 -14.99
CA LYS A 107 14.36 9.83 -14.22
C LYS A 107 13.82 8.63 -15.02
N ALA A 108 13.55 8.77 -16.31
CA ALA A 108 12.97 7.71 -17.14
C ALA A 108 13.85 6.45 -17.15
N SER A 109 15.17 6.59 -17.38
CA SER A 109 16.11 5.46 -17.30
C SER A 109 16.11 4.76 -15.93
N ALA A 110 15.97 5.53 -14.84
CA ALA A 110 15.86 4.95 -13.49
C ALA A 110 14.52 4.22 -13.29
N TRP A 111 13.43 4.73 -13.86
CA TRP A 111 12.12 4.07 -13.84
C TRP A 111 12.09 2.79 -14.67
N GLU A 112 12.78 2.75 -15.81
CA GLU A 112 12.94 1.53 -16.62
C GLU A 112 13.72 0.47 -15.87
N THR A 113 14.85 0.85 -15.25
CA THR A 113 15.66 -0.08 -14.44
C THR A 113 14.84 -0.66 -13.29
N GLU A 114 14.07 0.19 -12.62
CA GLU A 114 13.20 -0.23 -11.52
C GLU A 114 12.03 -1.11 -12.01
N LEU A 115 11.47 -0.81 -13.18
CA LEU A 115 10.43 -1.60 -13.81
C LEU A 115 10.93 -3.01 -14.16
N GLU A 116 12.13 -3.14 -14.70
CA GLU A 116 12.73 -4.44 -15.01
C GLU A 116 13.00 -5.26 -13.75
N LYS A 117 13.49 -4.62 -12.68
CA LYS A 117 13.62 -5.28 -11.35
C LYS A 117 12.27 -5.79 -10.84
N MET A 118 11.22 -4.96 -10.92
CA MET A 118 9.87 -5.36 -10.50
C MET A 118 9.31 -6.50 -11.37
N LYS A 119 9.57 -6.51 -12.68
CA LYS A 119 9.17 -7.63 -13.55
C LYS A 119 9.92 -8.91 -13.22
N ALA A 120 11.19 -8.84 -12.87
CA ALA A 120 11.97 -10.01 -12.43
C ALA A 120 11.40 -10.60 -11.13
N LEU A 121 11.20 -9.75 -10.11
CA LEU A 121 10.57 -10.14 -8.84
C LEU A 121 9.16 -10.73 -9.05
N LYS A 122 8.42 -10.23 -10.05
CA LYS A 122 7.09 -10.74 -10.39
C LYS A 122 7.15 -12.20 -10.83
N ARG A 123 8.12 -12.54 -11.68
CA ARG A 123 8.31 -13.91 -12.18
C ARG A 123 8.69 -14.83 -11.03
N GLU A 124 9.61 -14.39 -10.17
CA GLU A 124 10.03 -15.16 -9.00
C GLU A 124 8.86 -15.44 -8.04
N LEU A 125 8.04 -14.44 -7.72
CA LEU A 125 6.85 -14.62 -6.89
C LEU A 125 5.82 -15.55 -7.54
N GLN A 126 5.64 -15.45 -8.86
CA GLN A 126 4.76 -16.38 -9.59
C GLN A 126 5.26 -17.82 -9.48
N GLU A 127 6.57 -18.06 -9.62
CA GLU A 127 7.17 -19.39 -9.45
C GLU A 127 7.02 -19.90 -8.03
N GLN A 128 7.25 -19.06 -7.01
CA GLN A 128 7.04 -19.42 -5.61
C GLN A 128 5.58 -19.77 -5.31
N ILE A 129 4.62 -19.01 -5.85
CA ILE A 129 3.19 -19.31 -5.72
C ILE A 129 2.85 -20.65 -6.35
N VAL A 130 3.39 -20.95 -7.54
CA VAL A 130 3.15 -22.22 -8.22
C VAL A 130 3.71 -23.38 -7.38
N LYS A 131 4.96 -23.29 -6.91
CA LYS A 131 5.58 -24.29 -6.03
C LYS A 131 4.76 -24.50 -4.75
N ALA A 132 4.33 -23.41 -4.10
CA ALA A 132 3.51 -23.46 -2.89
C ALA A 132 2.13 -24.08 -3.12
N LYS A 133 1.52 -23.88 -4.30
CA LYS A 133 0.25 -24.54 -4.67
C LYS A 133 0.41 -26.05 -4.83
N TYR A 134 1.46 -26.50 -5.51
CA TYR A 134 1.73 -27.92 -5.71
C TYR A 134 2.13 -28.63 -4.41
N ALA A 135 2.93 -27.98 -3.54
CA ALA A 135 3.31 -28.52 -2.24
C ALA A 135 2.11 -28.72 -1.28
N ARG A 136 0.99 -28.02 -1.51
CA ARG A 136 -0.24 -28.14 -0.71
C ARG A 136 -1.20 -29.22 -1.21
N GLN A 137 -0.95 -29.77 -2.41
CA GLN A 137 -1.79 -30.82 -3.03
C GLN A 137 -1.23 -32.24 -2.82
N GLN A 138 -0.05 -32.37 -2.20
CA GLN A 138 0.50 -33.63 -1.70
C GLN A 138 0.13 -33.82 -0.23
#